data_AF-A0A6N6L830-F1
#
_entry.id   AF-A0A6N6L830-F1
#
_cell.length_a   1.000
_cell.length_b   1.000
_cell.length_c   1.000
_cell.angle_alpha   90.00
_cell.angle_beta   90.00
_cell.angle_gamma   90.00
#
_symmetry.space_group_name_H-M   'P 1'
#
loop_
_entity.id
_entity.type
_entity.pdbx_description
1 polymer ?
#
loop_
_entity_poly.entity_id
_entity_poly.type
_entity_poly.pdbx_seq_one_letter_code
_entity_poly.pdbx_strand_id
1 'polypeptide(L)'
;MLQHAAKLYGGPIDVANLAITQGSYTDAVGLSFGTHAGGGAVDISVVARERFEILWDEIPPLLQALRTAGFAAWLREAGELSPTSAVHIHAIAIGDAEASADAEAQLTGEYGYFRGYNGLPPDFGGPALDKYGEPVICNWMRELGYADLRD
;
A
#
# COMPACT_ATOMS: atom_id res chain seq x y z
N MET A 1 -12.36 -2.31 4.60
CA MET A 1 -11.87 -2.24 3.21
C MET A 1 -11.19 -3.52 2.73
N LEU A 2 -10.29 -4.17 3.48
CA LEU A 2 -9.62 -5.42 3.03
C LEU A 2 -10.59 -6.54 2.62
N GLN A 3 -11.68 -6.75 3.35
CA GLN A 3 -12.72 -7.73 2.97
C GLN A 3 -13.39 -7.40 1.62
N HIS A 4 -13.44 -6.12 1.22
CA HIS A 4 -13.93 -5.71 -0.08
C HIS A 4 -12.86 -5.92 -1.17
N ALA A 5 -11.60 -5.57 -0.88
CA ALA A 5 -10.47 -5.84 -1.77
C ALA A 5 -10.34 -7.35 -2.07
N ALA A 6 -10.47 -8.22 -1.07
CA ALA A 6 -10.47 -9.68 -1.24
C ALA A 6 -11.55 -10.16 -2.22
N LYS A 7 -12.77 -9.60 -2.12
CA LYS A 7 -13.88 -9.91 -3.03
C LYS A 7 -13.63 -9.44 -4.45
N LEU A 8 -13.01 -8.28 -4.63
CA LEU A 8 -12.65 -7.73 -5.95
C LEU A 8 -11.49 -8.50 -6.59
N TYR A 9 -10.50 -8.89 -5.79
CA TYR A 9 -9.32 -9.61 -6.23
C TYR A 9 -9.64 -11.06 -6.64
N GLY A 10 -10.30 -11.83 -5.77
CA GLY A 10 -10.73 -13.21 -6.07
C GLY A 10 -9.60 -14.23 -6.32
N GLY A 11 -8.33 -13.86 -6.11
CA GLY A 11 -7.18 -14.72 -6.34
C GLY A 11 -6.71 -15.48 -5.08
N PRO A 12 -5.59 -16.22 -5.17
CA PRO A 12 -5.10 -17.13 -4.13
C PRO A 12 -4.51 -16.45 -2.88
N ILE A 13 -4.14 -15.17 -2.93
CA ILE A 13 -3.59 -14.46 -1.76
C ILE A 13 -4.72 -14.13 -0.77
N ASP A 14 -4.62 -14.62 0.46
CA ASP A 14 -5.57 -14.32 1.55
C ASP A 14 -5.29 -12.94 2.18
N VAL A 15 -5.60 -11.89 1.42
CA VAL A 15 -5.27 -10.49 1.68
C VAL A 15 -5.94 -9.89 2.92
N ALA A 16 -6.98 -10.54 3.43
CA ALA A 16 -7.74 -10.07 4.59
C ALA A 16 -7.42 -10.86 5.87
N ASN A 17 -6.45 -11.78 5.80
CA ASN A 17 -6.06 -12.61 6.94
C ASN A 17 -4.60 -13.11 6.79
N LEU A 18 -4.36 -14.32 6.27
CA LEU A 18 -3.06 -15.00 6.40
C LEU A 18 -1.89 -14.33 5.67
N ALA A 19 -2.17 -13.49 4.67
CA ALA A 19 -1.13 -12.78 3.93
C ALA A 19 -0.66 -11.48 4.61
N ILE A 20 -1.36 -11.00 5.65
CA ILE A 20 -0.96 -9.79 6.36
C ILE A 20 0.34 -10.06 7.15
N THR A 21 1.39 -9.30 6.84
CA THR A 21 2.70 -9.38 7.52
C THR A 21 2.87 -8.30 8.58
N GLN A 22 2.23 -7.15 8.38
CA GLN A 22 2.21 -6.05 9.34
C GLN A 22 0.87 -5.32 9.24
N GLY A 23 0.24 -5.02 10.38
CA GLY A 23 -1.02 -4.29 10.46
C GLY A 23 -0.84 -2.88 11.01
N SER A 24 -1.94 -2.21 11.34
CA SER A 24 -1.95 -0.90 12.01
C SER A 24 -1.49 -1.01 13.47
N TYR A 25 -1.16 0.14 14.08
CA TYR A 25 -0.76 0.28 15.50
C TYR A 25 0.40 -0.61 15.93
N THR A 26 1.47 -0.66 15.12
CA THR A 26 2.66 -1.43 15.44
C THR A 26 3.93 -0.66 15.09
N ASP A 27 4.89 -0.71 16.01
CA ASP A 27 6.26 -0.22 15.88
C ASP A 27 7.27 -1.37 15.68
N ALA A 28 6.78 -2.61 15.56
CA ALA A 28 7.60 -3.81 15.56
C ALA A 28 8.60 -3.89 14.38
N VAL A 29 8.39 -3.08 13.34
CA VAL A 29 9.25 -3.02 12.15
C VAL A 29 9.72 -1.59 11.93
N GLY A 30 10.98 -1.30 12.28
CA GLY A 30 11.56 0.04 12.14
C GLY A 30 11.66 0.56 10.69
N LEU A 31 11.59 -0.35 9.70
CA LEU A 31 11.58 -0.02 8.27
C LEU A 31 10.23 0.51 7.76
N SER A 32 9.23 0.62 8.63
CA SER A 32 7.91 1.14 8.28
C SER A 32 7.82 2.67 8.33
N PHE A 33 8.88 3.36 8.73
CA PHE A 33 8.99 4.83 8.75
C PHE A 33 7.80 5.53 9.46
N GLY A 34 7.20 4.89 10.47
CA GLY A 34 6.09 5.45 11.23
C GLY A 34 4.70 5.33 10.59
N THR A 35 4.57 4.81 9.35
CA THR A 35 3.26 4.69 8.68
C THR A 35 2.31 3.75 9.42
N HIS A 36 2.85 2.74 10.12
CA HIS A 36 2.06 1.79 10.93
C HIS A 36 1.81 2.24 12.37
N ALA A 37 2.25 3.45 12.76
CA ALA A 37 2.03 3.96 14.12
C ALA A 37 0.56 4.31 14.42
N GLY A 38 -0.27 4.45 13.37
CA GLY A 38 -1.70 4.71 13.44
C GLY A 38 -2.54 3.64 12.74
N GLY A 39 -3.80 3.99 12.48
CA GLY A 39 -4.77 3.22 11.70
C GLY A 39 -4.45 3.15 10.20
N GLY A 40 -5.18 2.31 9.48
CA GLY A 40 -5.22 2.31 8.02
C GLY A 40 -4.05 1.66 7.26
N ALA A 41 -2.87 1.51 7.86
CA ALA A 41 -1.71 0.90 7.20
C ALA A 41 -1.70 -0.64 7.30
N VAL A 42 -1.32 -1.31 6.21
CA VAL A 42 -1.18 -2.78 6.14
C VAL A 42 -0.13 -3.19 5.11
N ASP A 43 0.69 -4.18 5.48
CA ASP A 43 1.60 -4.89 4.58
C ASP A 43 1.08 -6.29 4.29
N ILE A 44 1.07 -6.65 3.01
CA ILE A 44 0.51 -7.91 2.50
C ILE A 44 1.61 -8.66 1.74
N SER A 45 1.94 -9.85 2.21
CA SER A 45 2.86 -10.74 1.50
C SER A 45 2.27 -11.18 0.17
N VAL A 46 3.12 -11.19 -0.85
CA VAL A 46 2.83 -11.75 -2.18
C VAL A 46 3.57 -13.07 -2.41
N VAL A 47 4.10 -13.67 -1.33
CA VAL A 47 4.80 -14.95 -1.36
C VAL A 47 3.85 -16.08 -0.97
N ALA A 48 3.73 -17.08 -1.83
CA ALA A 48 2.99 -18.29 -1.53
C ALA A 48 3.67 -19.04 -0.37
N ARG A 49 3.01 -19.11 0.79
CA ARG A 49 3.58 -19.70 2.03
C ARG A 49 4.10 -21.12 1.86
N GLU A 50 3.41 -21.95 1.07
CA GLU A 50 3.77 -23.37 0.91
C GLU A 50 4.95 -23.58 -0.04
N ARG A 51 5.08 -22.71 -1.05
CA ARG A 51 6.06 -22.86 -2.13
C ARG A 51 7.26 -21.92 -2.00
N PHE A 52 7.15 -20.91 -1.14
CA PHE A 52 8.12 -19.82 -0.99
C PHE A 52 8.40 -19.09 -2.31
N GLU A 53 7.40 -19.05 -3.19
CA GLU A 53 7.47 -18.39 -4.50
C GLU A 53 6.70 -17.08 -4.49
N ILE A 54 7.24 -16.07 -5.16
CA ILE A 54 6.57 -14.79 -5.36
C ILE A 54 5.50 -14.97 -6.45
N LEU A 55 4.27 -14.61 -6.14
CA LEU A 55 3.14 -14.68 -7.04
C LEU A 55 3.07 -13.43 -7.95
N TRP A 56 4.04 -13.30 -8.85
CA TRP A 56 4.18 -12.10 -9.69
C TRP A 56 2.93 -11.76 -10.51
N ASP A 57 2.27 -12.77 -11.08
CA ASP A 57 1.06 -12.58 -11.88
C ASP A 57 -0.14 -12.09 -11.05
N GLU A 58 -0.10 -12.27 -9.73
CA GLU A 58 -1.16 -11.87 -8.81
C GLU A 58 -1.01 -10.42 -8.32
N ILE A 59 0.17 -9.82 -8.50
CA ILE A 59 0.45 -8.48 -7.98
C ILE A 59 -0.39 -7.40 -8.69
N PRO A 60 -0.42 -7.30 -10.04
CA PRO A 60 -1.25 -6.29 -10.71
C PRO A 60 -2.75 -6.36 -10.36
N PRO A 61 -3.44 -7.53 -10.43
CA PRO A 61 -4.85 -7.59 -10.07
C PRO A 61 -5.11 -7.29 -8.58
N LEU A 62 -4.20 -7.69 -7.69
CA LEU A 62 -4.32 -7.37 -6.26
C LEU A 62 -4.16 -5.86 -5.99
N LEU A 63 -3.16 -5.21 -6.60
CA LEU A 63 -2.99 -3.76 -6.48
C LEU A 63 -4.24 -3.03 -6.99
N GLN A 64 -4.78 -3.43 -8.15
CA GLN A 64 -6.01 -2.85 -8.66
C GLN A 64 -7.19 -3.04 -7.71
N ALA A 65 -7.36 -4.23 -7.13
CA ALA A 65 -8.43 -4.53 -6.20
C ALA A 65 -8.33 -3.72 -4.89
N LEU A 66 -7.11 -3.56 -4.34
CA LEU A 66 -6.86 -2.71 -3.17
C LEU A 66 -7.19 -1.24 -3.46
N ARG A 67 -6.73 -0.72 -4.60
CA ARG A 67 -6.99 0.65 -5.02
C ARG A 67 -8.47 0.94 -5.22
N THR A 68 -9.17 0.05 -5.92
CA THR A 68 -10.62 0.13 -6.09
C THR A 68 -11.36 0.03 -4.76
N ALA A 69 -10.85 -0.76 -3.81
CA ALA A 69 -11.43 -0.86 -2.47
C ALA A 69 -11.15 0.34 -1.55
N GLY A 70 -10.32 1.28 -2.00
CA GLY A 70 -10.05 2.55 -1.33
C GLY A 70 -8.66 2.68 -0.69
N PHE A 71 -7.72 1.79 -0.98
CA PHE A 71 -6.34 1.94 -0.51
C PHE A 71 -5.49 2.73 -1.51
N ALA A 72 -4.56 3.55 -1.01
CA ALA A 72 -3.32 3.76 -1.75
C ALA A 72 -2.48 2.50 -1.58
N ALA A 73 -2.01 1.88 -2.66
CA ALA A 73 -1.32 0.58 -2.59
C ALA A 73 -0.18 0.49 -3.60
N TRP A 74 0.97 0.01 -3.13
CA TRP A 74 2.21 -0.09 -3.89
C TRP A 74 2.90 -1.43 -3.64
N LEU A 75 3.59 -1.96 -4.64
CA LEU A 75 4.55 -3.04 -4.40
C LEU A 75 5.84 -2.45 -3.82
N ARG A 76 6.37 -3.09 -2.79
CA ARG A 76 7.76 -2.98 -2.35
C ARG A 76 8.52 -4.22 -2.82
N GLU A 77 9.55 -4.01 -3.63
CA GLU A 77 10.44 -5.08 -4.07
C GLU A 77 11.35 -5.56 -2.94
N ALA A 78 11.87 -6.79 -3.10
CA ALA A 78 12.88 -7.29 -2.19
C ALA A 78 14.13 -6.39 -2.25
N GLY A 79 14.64 -5.97 -1.10
CA GLY A 79 15.79 -5.07 -1.02
C GLY A 79 15.48 -3.58 -1.13
N GLU A 80 14.24 -3.18 -1.47
CA GLU A 80 13.89 -1.77 -1.76
C GLU A 80 14.02 -0.86 -0.54
N LEU A 81 13.52 -1.29 0.63
CA LEU A 81 13.54 -0.48 1.85
C LEU A 81 14.83 -0.68 2.66
N SER A 82 15.42 -1.88 2.57
CA SER A 82 16.73 -2.22 3.13
C SER A 82 17.23 -3.52 2.48
N PRO A 83 18.52 -3.88 2.61
CA PRO A 83 19.05 -5.12 2.01
C PRO A 83 18.32 -6.41 2.39
N THR A 84 17.53 -6.41 3.47
CA THR A 84 16.77 -7.57 3.97
C THR A 84 15.26 -7.39 3.87
N SER A 85 14.74 -6.29 3.30
CA SER A 85 13.29 -6.11 3.16
C SER A 85 12.72 -7.14 2.19
N ALA A 86 11.70 -7.88 2.62
CA ALA A 86 11.00 -8.84 1.77
C ALA A 86 10.04 -8.13 0.80
N VAL A 87 9.72 -8.78 -0.32
CA VAL A 87 8.70 -8.31 -1.24
C VAL A 87 7.31 -8.35 -0.58
N HIS A 88 6.56 -7.25 -0.66
CA HIS A 88 5.20 -7.14 -0.13
C HIS A 88 4.45 -6.00 -0.82
N ILE A 89 3.13 -5.98 -0.72
CA ILE A 89 2.32 -4.82 -1.04
C ILE A 89 2.14 -4.00 0.24
N HIS A 90 2.56 -2.74 0.20
CA HIS A 90 2.25 -1.76 1.22
C HIS A 90 0.97 -1.02 0.83
N ALA A 91 0.02 -0.89 1.75
CA ALA A 91 -1.25 -0.21 1.50
C ALA A 91 -1.71 0.65 2.68
N ILE A 92 -2.29 1.81 2.36
CA ILE A 92 -2.83 2.78 3.32
C ILE A 92 -4.29 3.05 2.99
N ALA A 93 -5.18 2.87 3.96
CA ALA A 93 -6.59 3.15 3.81
C ALA A 93 -6.83 4.67 3.69
N ILE A 94 -7.35 5.11 2.55
CA ILE A 94 -7.63 6.53 2.29
C ILE A 94 -8.80 6.98 3.17
N GLY A 95 -8.62 8.08 3.90
CA GLY A 95 -9.63 8.66 4.78
C GLY A 95 -9.76 7.97 6.14
N ASP A 96 -8.79 7.15 6.55
CA ASP A 96 -8.74 6.60 7.91
C ASP A 96 -8.42 7.71 8.91
N ALA A 97 -9.34 7.98 9.83
CA ALA A 97 -9.23 9.09 10.78
C ALA A 97 -8.08 8.92 11.79
N GLU A 98 -7.54 7.71 11.92
CA GLU A 98 -6.46 7.40 12.85
C GLU A 98 -5.13 7.17 12.14
N ALA A 99 -5.05 7.44 10.84
CA ALA A 99 -3.80 7.35 10.08
C ALA A 99 -2.69 8.19 10.74
N SER A 100 -1.46 7.66 10.74
CA SER A 100 -0.32 8.41 11.24
C SER A 100 0.05 9.55 10.29
N ALA A 101 0.81 10.53 10.77
CA ALA A 101 1.29 11.63 9.95
C ALA A 101 2.12 11.13 8.74
N ASP A 102 2.92 10.08 8.94
CA ASP A 102 3.73 9.48 7.87
C ASP A 102 2.83 8.76 6.84
N ALA A 103 1.77 8.08 7.29
CA ALA A 103 0.81 7.45 6.38
C ALA A 103 0.06 8.52 5.55
N GLU A 104 -0.39 9.61 6.17
CA GLU A 104 -1.03 10.72 5.47
C GLU A 104 -0.08 11.41 4.47
N ALA A 105 1.21 11.51 4.80
CA ALA A 105 2.22 12.03 3.89
C ALA A 105 2.39 11.14 2.65
N GLN A 106 2.28 9.81 2.78
CA GLN A 106 2.28 8.91 1.62
C GLN A 106 1.01 9.03 0.76
N LEU A 107 -0.09 9.55 1.30
CA LEU A 107 -1.28 9.84 0.51
C LEU A 107 -1.16 11.18 -0.24
N THR A 108 -0.87 12.24 0.49
CA THR A 108 -1.09 13.64 0.05
C THR A 108 0.18 14.50 -0.08
N GLY A 109 1.31 14.01 0.42
CA GLY A 109 2.59 14.70 0.39
C GLY A 109 3.14 14.93 -1.02
N GLU A 110 4.31 15.55 -1.10
CA GLU A 110 4.99 15.88 -2.37
C GLU A 110 5.20 14.64 -3.26
N TYR A 111 5.47 13.49 -2.65
CA TYR A 111 5.68 12.19 -3.30
C TYR A 111 4.58 11.19 -2.95
N GLY A 112 3.35 11.69 -2.75
CA GLY A 112 2.21 10.88 -2.33
C GLY A 112 1.46 10.19 -3.47
N TYR A 113 0.56 9.29 -3.09
CA TYR A 113 -0.32 8.51 -3.96
C TYR A 113 -1.05 9.38 -4.97
N PHE A 114 -1.71 10.45 -4.53
CA PHE A 114 -2.54 11.28 -5.41
C PHE A 114 -1.75 12.06 -6.47
N ARG A 115 -0.41 12.03 -6.39
CA ARG A 115 0.52 12.61 -7.37
C ARG A 115 1.20 11.55 -8.25
N GLY A 116 0.81 10.28 -8.14
CA GLY A 116 1.35 9.17 -8.94
C GLY A 116 2.69 8.60 -8.46
N TYR A 117 3.15 8.98 -7.27
CA TYR A 117 4.41 8.50 -6.70
C TYR A 117 4.22 7.21 -5.88
N ASN A 118 5.34 6.55 -5.59
CA ASN A 118 5.39 5.29 -4.84
C ASN A 118 5.22 5.45 -3.32
N GLY A 119 5.01 6.67 -2.81
CA GLY A 119 4.85 6.96 -1.38
C GLY A 119 6.15 6.95 -0.57
N LEU A 120 7.31 6.69 -1.18
CA LEU A 120 8.59 6.76 -0.48
C LEU A 120 9.20 8.17 -0.56
N PRO A 121 9.63 8.77 0.56
CA PRO A 121 10.35 10.04 0.54
C PRO A 121 11.83 9.84 0.12
N PRO A 122 12.57 10.93 -0.15
CA PRO A 122 13.96 10.90 -0.61
C PRO A 122 14.90 10.08 0.28
N ASP A 123 14.70 10.15 1.59
CA ASP A 123 15.56 9.48 2.57
C ASP A 123 15.36 7.95 2.62
N PHE A 124 14.32 7.43 1.95
CA PHE A 124 13.88 6.04 2.05
C PHE A 124 13.66 5.38 0.68
N GLY A 125 14.53 5.66 -0.29
CA GLY A 125 14.51 5.01 -1.61
C GLY A 125 13.58 5.65 -2.64
N GLY A 126 12.92 6.76 -2.28
CA GLY A 126 12.19 7.62 -3.20
C GLY A 126 12.98 8.89 -3.59
N PRO A 127 12.32 9.87 -4.23
CA PRO A 127 10.99 9.76 -4.81
C PRO A 127 11.04 9.02 -6.16
N ALA A 128 10.08 8.13 -6.40
CA ALA A 128 9.91 7.48 -7.70
C ALA A 128 8.43 7.39 -8.07
N LEU A 129 8.14 7.39 -9.37
CA LEU A 129 6.79 7.12 -9.86
C LEU A 129 6.38 5.68 -9.56
N ASP A 130 5.08 5.48 -9.34
CA ASP A 130 4.53 4.15 -9.19
C ASP A 130 4.60 3.37 -10.51
N LYS A 131 5.33 2.25 -10.49
CA LYS A 131 5.53 1.38 -11.66
C LYS A 131 4.31 0.53 -12.02
N TYR A 132 3.33 0.38 -11.12
CA TYR A 132 2.13 -0.46 -11.35
C TYR A 132 0.89 0.34 -11.71
N GLY A 133 1.07 1.59 -12.15
CA GLY A 133 0.05 2.41 -12.76
C GLY A 133 -0.52 3.46 -11.82
N GLU A 134 -1.57 4.11 -12.31
CA GLU A 134 -2.01 5.39 -11.77
C GLU A 134 -2.90 5.27 -10.53
N PRO A 135 -3.11 6.38 -9.82
CA PRO A 135 -4.05 6.45 -8.72
C PRO A 135 -5.49 6.16 -9.19
N VAL A 136 -6.22 5.39 -8.39
CA VAL A 136 -7.67 5.21 -8.56
C VAL A 136 -8.37 6.19 -7.63
N ILE A 137 -9.14 7.11 -8.21
CA ILE A 137 -9.83 8.15 -7.44
C ILE A 137 -11.33 7.94 -7.57
N CYS A 138 -11.95 7.46 -6.49
CA CYS A 138 -13.38 7.24 -6.42
C CYS A 138 -14.14 8.54 -6.07
N ASN A 139 -15.42 8.62 -6.41
CA ASN A 139 -16.26 9.79 -6.09
C ASN A 139 -16.28 10.13 -4.59
N TRP A 140 -16.36 9.12 -3.72
CA TRP A 140 -16.35 9.33 -2.27
C TRP A 140 -15.02 9.93 -1.77
N MET A 141 -13.89 9.61 -2.41
CA MET A 141 -12.60 10.23 -2.08
C MET A 141 -12.63 11.72 -2.42
N ARG A 142 -13.27 12.08 -3.55
CA ARG A 142 -13.45 13.48 -3.95
C ARG A 142 -14.37 14.24 -3.01
N GLU A 143 -15.41 13.59 -2.50
CA GLU A 143 -16.30 14.15 -1.47
C GLU A 143 -15.56 14.41 -0.15
N LEU A 144 -14.53 13.63 0.17
CA LEU A 144 -13.63 13.85 1.29
C LEU A 144 -12.53 14.90 1.01
N GLY A 145 -12.45 15.42 -0.22
CA GLY A 145 -11.50 16.47 -0.61
C GLY A 145 -10.22 15.96 -1.28
N TYR A 146 -10.08 14.65 -1.51
CA TYR A 146 -8.97 14.12 -2.31
C TYR A 146 -9.18 14.38 -3.80
N ALA A 147 -8.10 14.56 -4.56
CA ALA A 147 -8.15 14.85 -5.98
C ALA A 147 -6.98 14.21 -6.71
N ASP A 148 -7.06 14.19 -8.05
CA ASP A 148 -5.91 13.88 -8.88
C ASP A 148 -5.00 15.11 -8.87
N LEU A 149 -3.77 14.93 -8.40
CA LEU A 149 -2.79 16.01 -8.23
C LEU A 149 -1.61 15.87 -9.19
N ARG A 150 -1.74 15.01 -10.21
CA ARG A 150 -0.80 14.88 -11.32
C ARG A 150 -1.00 16.03 -12.30
N ASP A 151 0.10 16.55 -12.85
CA ASP A 151 0.13 17.61 -13.86
C ASP A 151 -0.12 17.08 -15.29
#